data_AF-A0A9P6DTG0-F1
#
_entry.id   AF-A0A9P6DTG0-F1
#
_cell.length_a   1.000
_cell.length_b   1.000
_cell.length_c   1.000
_cell.angle_alpha   90.00
_cell.angle_beta   90.00
_cell.angle_gamma   90.00
#
_symmetry.space_group_name_H-M   'P 1'
#
loop_
_entity.id
_entity.type
_entity.pdbx_description
1 polymer ?
#
loop_
_entity_poly.entity_id
_entity_poly.type
_entity_poly.pdbx_seq_one_letter_code
_entity_poly.pdbx_strand_id
1 'polypeptide(L)'
;SNKVYGVSNCHVLRKDTTVKYEHRGGKSKDHVRVCGVRRFQRGLDEINKLICDHGILADLWAREIVELEAKERQDAEDAKEMRANQCKLEGENEAISDLEAFYDEVRDYWSDINLHGNIGHVQYAAAITVDVESGTQYTSDW
;
A
#
# COMPACT_ATOMS: atom_id res chain seq x y z
N SER A 1 24.36 -26.79 -14.41
CA SER A 1 23.56 -27.65 -13.51
C SER A 1 22.36 -26.84 -13.08
N ASN A 2 21.18 -27.13 -13.61
CA ASN A 2 19.94 -26.36 -13.40
C ASN A 2 19.05 -27.03 -12.34
N LYS A 3 19.67 -27.54 -11.28
CA LYS A 3 18.96 -28.33 -10.28
C LYS A 3 18.34 -27.38 -9.27
N VAL A 4 17.02 -27.21 -9.37
CA VAL A 4 16.18 -26.55 -8.38
C VAL A 4 15.89 -27.59 -7.28
N TYR A 5 16.34 -27.31 -6.05
CA TYR A 5 16.29 -28.26 -4.93
C TYR A 5 14.99 -28.18 -4.09
N GLY A 6 14.01 -27.39 -4.53
CA GLY A 6 12.68 -27.34 -3.92
C GLY A 6 11.87 -26.14 -4.38
N VAL A 7 10.59 -26.36 -4.66
CA VAL A 7 9.58 -25.31 -4.90
C VAL A 7 8.49 -25.51 -3.85
N SER A 8 8.44 -24.67 -2.82
CA SER A 8 7.34 -24.67 -1.86
C SER A 8 6.17 -23.87 -2.43
N ASN A 9 5.23 -24.57 -3.08
CA ASN A 9 4.07 -23.96 -3.70
C ASN A 9 2.88 -23.93 -2.71
N CYS A 10 2.94 -23.07 -1.70
CA CYS A 10 1.77 -22.69 -0.90
C CYS A 10 1.32 -21.27 -1.27
N HIS A 11 0.95 -21.06 -2.53
CA HIS A 11 0.15 -19.89 -2.92
C HIS A 11 -1.16 -20.37 -3.54
N VAL A 12 -2.00 -20.98 -2.71
CA VAL A 12 -3.35 -21.36 -3.13
C VAL A 12 -4.24 -20.12 -3.05
N LEU A 13 -4.26 -19.33 -4.13
CA LEU A 13 -5.23 -18.26 -4.35
C LEU A 13 -6.61 -18.84 -4.69
N ARG A 14 -7.12 -19.76 -3.87
CA ARG A 14 -8.49 -20.25 -3.96
C ARG A 14 -9.13 -20.23 -2.58
N LYS A 15 -10.36 -19.73 -2.54
CA LYS A 15 -11.21 -19.76 -1.35
C LYS A 15 -11.54 -21.19 -0.91
N ASP A 16 -11.54 -22.14 -1.85
CA ASP A 16 -11.77 -23.56 -1.62
C ASP A 16 -10.64 -24.39 -2.24
N THR A 17 -9.92 -25.10 -1.39
CA THR A 17 -8.77 -25.92 -1.74
C THR A 17 -9.15 -27.37 -2.05
N THR A 18 -10.41 -27.76 -1.82
CA THR A 18 -10.90 -29.13 -1.99
C THR A 18 -11.30 -29.44 -3.43
N VAL A 19 -11.54 -28.41 -4.24
CA VAL A 19 -11.96 -28.54 -5.64
C VAL A 19 -10.73 -28.68 -6.55
N LYS A 20 -10.64 -29.81 -7.26
CA LYS A 20 -9.62 -30.04 -8.31
C LYS A 20 -9.72 -28.95 -9.38
N TYR A 21 -8.58 -28.38 -9.77
CA TYR A 21 -8.53 -27.40 -10.85
C TYR A 21 -8.58 -28.10 -12.21
N GLU A 22 -9.59 -27.80 -13.03
CA GLU A 22 -9.63 -28.20 -14.44
C GLU A 22 -9.03 -27.07 -15.30
N HIS A 23 -7.88 -27.34 -15.91
CA HIS A 23 -7.28 -26.42 -16.87
C HIS A 23 -8.10 -26.41 -18.16
N ARG A 24 -9.01 -25.43 -18.30
CA ARG A 24 -9.70 -25.16 -19.55
C ARG A 24 -8.81 -24.26 -20.40
N GLY A 25 -8.13 -24.86 -21.38
CA GLY A 25 -7.26 -24.13 -22.31
C GLY A 25 -7.99 -22.96 -22.97
N GLY A 26 -7.32 -21.80 -23.07
CA GLY A 26 -7.88 -20.58 -23.66
C GLY A 26 -8.39 -19.54 -22.66
N LYS A 27 -8.34 -19.79 -21.35
CA LYS A 27 -8.68 -18.80 -20.33
C LYS A 27 -7.57 -17.74 -20.19
N SER A 28 -7.95 -16.46 -20.02
CA SER A 28 -7.02 -15.37 -19.71
C SER A 28 -6.19 -15.70 -18.46
N LYS A 29 -4.91 -15.30 -18.45
CA LYS A 29 -4.01 -15.51 -17.29
C LYS A 29 -4.62 -14.90 -16.03
N ASP A 30 -4.69 -15.67 -14.96
CA ASP A 30 -5.09 -15.17 -13.64
C ASP A 30 -3.89 -14.42 -13.03
N HIS A 31 -3.91 -13.09 -13.13
CA HIS A 31 -2.82 -12.24 -12.66
C HIS A 31 -2.79 -12.13 -11.13
N VAL A 32 -1.59 -12.21 -10.56
CA VAL A 32 -1.34 -11.94 -9.14
C VAL A 32 -0.92 -10.48 -9.00
N ARG A 33 -1.63 -9.73 -8.16
CA ARG A 33 -1.44 -8.29 -8.00
C ARG A 33 -0.92 -7.94 -6.61
N VAL A 34 -0.05 -6.92 -6.51
CA VAL A 34 0.44 -6.39 -5.21
C VAL A 34 -0.72 -5.92 -4.35
N CYS A 35 -1.67 -5.21 -4.96
CA CYS A 35 -2.89 -4.75 -4.32
C CYS A 35 -4.06 -4.82 -5.30
N GLY A 36 -5.24 -5.16 -4.78
CA GLY A 36 -6.48 -5.00 -5.53
C GLY A 36 -6.93 -3.54 -5.54
N VAL A 37 -7.75 -3.18 -6.54
CA VAL A 37 -8.31 -1.82 -6.73
C VAL A 37 -8.85 -1.23 -5.42
N ARG A 38 -9.62 -2.02 -4.65
CA ARG A 38 -10.20 -1.57 -3.38
C ARG A 38 -9.16 -1.18 -2.34
N ARG A 39 -8.06 -1.92 -2.24
CA ARG A 39 -6.99 -1.61 -1.28
C ARG A 39 -6.16 -0.42 -1.72
N PHE A 40 -5.91 -0.31 -3.03
CA PHE A 40 -5.26 0.85 -3.61
C PHE A 40 -6.04 2.14 -3.36
N GLN A 41 -7.34 2.16 -3.69
CA GLN A 41 -8.20 3.33 -3.45
C GLN A 41 -8.22 3.71 -1.97
N ARG A 42 -8.34 2.73 -1.09
CA ARG A 42 -8.30 2.98 0.35
C ARG A 42 -6.99 3.63 0.82
N GLY A 43 -5.85 3.26 0.22
CA GLY A 43 -4.57 3.91 0.52
C GLY A 43 -4.56 5.38 0.10
N LEU A 44 -5.07 5.69 -1.09
CA LEU A 44 -5.24 7.07 -1.56
C LEU A 44 -6.16 7.87 -0.62
N ASP A 45 -7.28 7.27 -0.19
CA ASP A 45 -8.21 7.91 0.74
C ASP A 45 -7.56 8.17 2.12
N GLU A 46 -6.71 7.26 2.59
CA GLU A 46 -5.95 7.41 3.84
C GLU A 46 -4.91 8.54 3.75
N ILE A 47 -4.20 8.68 2.63
CA ILE A 47 -3.28 9.82 2.38
C ILE A 47 -4.05 11.14 2.34
N ASN A 48 -5.15 11.20 1.58
CA ASN A 48 -6.01 12.39 1.51
C ASN A 48 -6.53 12.81 2.88
N LYS A 49 -6.88 11.84 3.73
CA LYS A 49 -7.31 12.13 5.09
C LYS A 49 -6.18 12.82 5.88
N LEU A 50 -4.94 12.34 5.77
CA LEU A 50 -3.80 12.97 6.45
C LEU A 50 -3.56 14.40 5.94
N ILE A 51 -3.64 14.63 4.63
CA ILE A 51 -3.56 15.99 4.05
C ILE A 51 -4.61 16.91 4.68
N CYS A 52 -5.87 16.45 4.77
CA CYS A 52 -6.93 17.21 5.42
C CYS A 52 -6.66 17.47 6.91
N ASP A 53 -6.19 16.47 7.64
CA ASP A 53 -5.89 16.58 9.07
C ASP A 53 -4.77 17.63 9.32
N HIS A 54 -3.70 17.61 8.51
CA HIS A 54 -2.66 18.64 8.53
C HIS A 54 -3.18 20.02 8.11
N GLY A 55 -4.07 20.09 7.11
CA GLY A 55 -4.72 21.34 6.71
C GLY A 55 -5.52 22.00 7.84
N ILE A 56 -6.21 21.20 8.66
CA ILE A 56 -6.93 21.72 9.85
C ILE A 56 -5.95 22.31 10.87
N LEU A 57 -4.79 21.67 11.08
CA LEU A 57 -3.76 22.17 12.00
C LEU A 57 -3.08 23.44 11.47
N ALA A 58 -2.76 23.49 10.17
CA ALA A 58 -2.24 24.69 9.53
C ALA A 58 -3.20 25.88 9.68
N ASP A 59 -4.49 25.65 9.43
CA ASP A 59 -5.54 26.66 9.64
C ASP A 59 -5.61 27.15 11.10
N LEU A 60 -5.47 26.24 12.07
CA LEU A 60 -5.44 26.59 13.48
C LEU A 60 -4.26 27.52 13.79
N TRP A 61 -3.04 27.13 13.41
CA TRP A 61 -1.84 27.93 13.67
C TRP A 61 -1.89 29.29 12.96
N ALA A 62 -2.41 29.34 11.74
CA ALA A 62 -2.60 30.59 11.02
C ALA A 62 -3.56 31.55 11.76
N ARG A 63 -4.66 31.03 12.33
CA ARG A 63 -5.59 31.84 13.13
C ARG A 63 -4.95 32.35 14.41
N GLU A 64 -4.20 31.51 15.13
CA GLU A 64 -3.50 31.94 16.34
C GLU A 64 -2.47 33.05 16.05
N ILE A 65 -1.77 32.97 14.92
CA ILE A 65 -0.85 34.05 14.47
C ILE A 65 -1.64 35.35 14.26
N VAL A 66 -2.76 35.31 13.53
CA VAL A 66 -3.58 36.50 13.28
C VAL A 66 -4.13 37.09 14.58
N GLU A 67 -4.55 36.26 15.53
CA GLU A 67 -5.01 36.72 16.85
C GLU A 67 -3.90 37.40 17.65
N LEU A 68 -2.68 36.87 17.61
CA LEU A 68 -1.49 37.47 18.25
C LEU A 68 -1.06 38.78 17.57
N GLU A 69 -1.17 38.87 16.25
CA GLU A 69 -0.91 40.09 15.49
C GLU A 69 -1.92 41.20 15.79
N ALA A 70 -3.17 40.84 16.10
CA ALA A 70 -4.23 41.79 16.41
C ALA A 70 -4.14 42.41 17.83
N LYS A 71 -3.27 41.91 18.71
CA LYS A 71 -3.08 42.46 20.05
C LYS A 71 -2.47 43.86 20.00
N GLU A 72 -3.13 44.84 20.64
CA GLU A 72 -2.70 46.26 20.67
C GLU A 72 -1.36 46.47 21.39
N ARG A 73 -1.03 45.58 22.34
CA ARG A 73 0.28 45.52 23.00
C ARG A 73 0.80 44.10 22.91
N GLN A 74 1.94 43.94 22.26
CA GLN A 74 2.68 42.69 22.23
C GLN A 74 3.75 42.72 23.30
N ASP A 75 3.79 41.67 24.12
CA ASP A 75 4.89 41.43 25.04
C ASP A 75 5.92 40.42 24.47
N ALA A 76 6.96 40.13 25.25
CA ALA A 76 8.01 39.21 24.83
C ALA A 76 7.52 37.76 24.70
N GLU A 77 6.46 37.37 25.43
CA GLU A 77 5.88 36.04 25.36
C GLU A 77 5.02 35.93 24.09
N ASP A 78 4.22 36.95 23.76
CA ASP A 78 3.47 37.00 22.49
C ASP A 78 4.41 36.83 21.28
N ALA A 79 5.55 37.52 21.27
CA ALA A 79 6.54 37.41 20.20
C ALA A 79 7.21 36.02 20.13
N LYS A 80 7.30 35.32 21.26
CA LYS A 80 7.83 33.95 21.33
C LYS A 80 6.78 32.93 20.87
N GLU A 81 5.53 33.12 21.27
CA GLU A 81 4.40 32.30 20.83
C GLU A 81 4.16 32.43 19.32
N MET A 82 4.18 33.64 18.78
CA MET A 82 4.05 33.89 17.35
C MET A 82 5.12 33.16 16.54
N ARG A 83 6.39 33.20 16.98
CA ARG A 83 7.48 32.44 16.34
C ARG A 83 7.27 30.94 16.43
N ALA A 84 6.82 30.44 17.57
CA ALA A 84 6.52 29.01 17.72
C ALA A 84 5.39 28.57 16.77
N ASN A 85 4.34 29.38 16.64
CA ASN A 85 3.22 29.09 15.76
C ASN A 85 3.61 29.20 14.27
N GLN A 86 4.51 30.12 13.90
CA GLN A 86 5.10 30.16 12.57
C GLN A 86 5.86 28.87 12.25
N CYS A 87 6.72 28.40 13.16
CA CYS A 87 7.43 27.14 12.95
C CYS A 87 6.49 25.93 12.83
N LYS A 88 5.39 25.89 13.61
CA LYS A 88 4.39 24.84 13.47
C LYS A 88 3.69 24.93 12.12
N LEU A 89 3.24 26.12 11.72
CA LEU A 89 2.58 26.35 10.44
C LEU A 89 3.46 25.93 9.25
N GLU A 90 4.74 26.28 9.28
CA GLU A 90 5.72 25.83 8.28
C GLU A 90 5.81 24.29 8.24
N GLY A 91 5.90 23.65 9.41
CA GLY A 91 5.93 22.18 9.50
C GLY A 91 4.67 21.49 8.97
N GLU A 92 3.48 22.04 9.26
CA GLU A 92 2.23 21.49 8.69
C GLU A 92 2.19 21.66 7.16
N ASN A 93 2.64 22.80 6.62
CA ASN A 93 2.69 23.04 5.18
C ASN A 93 3.72 22.14 4.46
N GLU A 94 4.87 21.87 5.09
CA GLU A 94 5.86 20.92 4.59
C GLU A 94 5.25 19.50 4.56
N ALA A 95 4.59 19.07 5.64
CA ALA A 95 3.93 17.77 5.70
C ALA A 95 2.83 17.63 4.63
N ILE A 96 2.02 18.67 4.40
CA ILE A 96 1.03 18.68 3.31
C ILE A 96 1.71 18.49 1.96
N SER A 97 2.76 19.27 1.68
CA SER A 97 3.48 19.22 0.41
C SER A 97 4.08 17.83 0.15
N ASP A 98 4.70 17.23 1.17
CA ASP A 98 5.27 15.88 1.09
C ASP A 98 4.18 14.81 0.85
N LEU A 99 3.03 14.94 1.51
CA LEU A 99 1.91 14.02 1.35
C LEU A 99 1.23 14.16 -0.02
N GLU A 100 1.11 15.37 -0.55
CA GLU A 100 0.61 15.62 -1.92
C GLU A 100 1.55 15.01 -2.96
N ALA A 101 2.87 15.22 -2.81
CA ALA A 101 3.87 14.60 -3.67
C ALA A 101 3.81 13.07 -3.61
N PHE A 102 3.67 12.51 -2.40
CA PHE A 102 3.51 11.06 -2.21
C PHE A 102 2.19 10.54 -2.80
N TYR A 103 1.09 11.28 -2.64
CA TYR A 103 -0.20 10.94 -3.24
C TYR A 103 -0.08 10.85 -4.76
N ASP A 104 0.53 11.86 -5.38
CA ASP A 104 0.75 11.92 -6.82
C ASP A 104 1.66 10.79 -7.30
N GLU A 105 2.74 10.49 -6.58
CA GLU A 105 3.63 9.35 -6.87
C GLU A 105 2.83 8.03 -6.82
N VAL A 106 2.11 7.77 -5.73
CA VAL A 106 1.31 6.55 -5.58
C VAL A 106 0.24 6.47 -6.66
N ARG A 107 -0.45 7.57 -6.96
CA ARG A 107 -1.45 7.61 -8.02
C ARG A 107 -0.81 7.30 -9.37
N ASP A 108 0.26 7.97 -9.75
CA ASP A 108 0.77 7.92 -11.11
C ASP A 108 1.52 6.61 -11.40
N TYR A 109 2.31 6.11 -10.45
CA TYR A 109 3.07 4.86 -10.64
C TYR A 109 2.26 3.59 -10.36
N TRP A 110 1.19 3.67 -9.56
CA TRP A 110 0.45 2.47 -9.13
C TRP A 110 -1.00 2.41 -9.62
N SER A 111 -1.52 3.47 -10.27
CA SER A 111 -2.86 3.43 -10.88
C SER A 111 -2.95 2.51 -12.09
N ASP A 112 -1.87 2.35 -12.86
CA ASP A 112 -1.83 1.36 -13.93
C ASP A 112 -1.59 -0.04 -13.34
N ILE A 113 -2.69 -0.60 -12.85
CA ILE A 113 -2.75 -1.95 -12.31
C ILE A 113 -2.30 -3.00 -13.34
N ASN A 114 -2.41 -2.72 -14.64
CA ASN A 114 -2.01 -3.65 -15.69
C ASN A 114 -0.51 -3.59 -15.98
N LEU A 115 0.12 -2.40 -15.93
CA LEU A 115 1.56 -2.23 -16.11
C LEU A 115 2.38 -2.49 -14.84
N HIS A 116 1.93 -1.99 -13.69
CA HIS A 116 2.77 -1.89 -12.48
C HIS A 116 2.27 -2.76 -11.30
N GLY A 117 0.99 -3.13 -11.31
CA GLY A 117 0.38 -3.92 -10.22
C GLY A 117 0.57 -5.43 -10.35
N ASN A 118 0.92 -5.94 -11.53
CA ASN A 118 1.02 -7.37 -11.81
C ASN A 118 2.42 -7.92 -11.43
N ILE A 119 2.51 -8.67 -10.34
CA ILE A 119 3.77 -9.33 -9.91
C ILE A 119 3.97 -10.65 -10.67
N GLY A 120 2.90 -11.21 -11.23
CA GLY A 120 2.97 -12.45 -11.96
C GLY A 120 1.60 -12.96 -12.39
N HIS A 121 1.57 -14.24 -12.73
CA HIS A 121 0.34 -14.95 -13.04
C HIS A 121 0.39 -16.33 -12.42
N VAL A 122 -0.77 -16.85 -12.08
CA VAL A 122 -0.89 -18.21 -11.55
C VAL A 122 -0.60 -19.20 -12.68
N GLN A 123 0.41 -20.05 -12.47
CA GLN A 123 0.63 -21.22 -13.31
C GLN A 123 0.06 -22.43 -12.60
N TYR A 124 -0.93 -23.07 -13.23
CA TYR A 124 -1.55 -24.27 -12.69
C TYR A 124 -0.73 -25.50 -13.08
N ALA A 125 -0.36 -26.30 -12.08
CA ALA A 125 0.18 -27.64 -12.27
C ALA A 125 -0.96 -28.67 -12.14
N ALA A 126 -0.87 -29.77 -12.89
CA ALA A 126 -1.77 -30.91 -12.69
C ALA A 126 -1.63 -31.44 -11.26
N ALA A 127 -2.72 -31.98 -10.70
CA ALA A 127 -2.68 -32.59 -9.39
C ALA A 127 -1.63 -33.71 -9.38
N ILE A 128 -0.66 -33.60 -8.48
CA ILE A 128 0.30 -34.67 -8.24
C ILE A 128 -0.45 -35.76 -7.48
N THR A 129 -0.67 -36.90 -8.13
CA THR A 129 -1.24 -38.07 -7.49
C THR A 129 -0.13 -38.78 -6.72
N VAL A 130 0.00 -38.47 -5.43
CA VAL A 130 1.00 -39.09 -4.55
C VAL A 130 0.54 -40.47 -4.04
N ASP A 131 -0.71 -40.86 -4.29
CA ASP A 131 -1.32 -42.03 -3.66
C ASP A 131 -2.26 -42.78 -4.63
N VAL A 132 -1.73 -43.31 -5.75
CA VAL A 132 -2.55 -44.11 -6.67
C VAL A 132 -2.69 -45.56 -6.21
N GLU A 133 -1.80 -46.07 -5.36
CA GLU A 133 -1.92 -47.44 -4.82
C GLU A 133 -1.34 -47.49 -3.40
N SER A 134 -2.18 -47.20 -2.39
CA SER A 134 -2.00 -47.56 -0.97
C SER A 134 -0.56 -47.83 -0.52
N GLY A 135 0.25 -46.78 -0.42
CA GLY A 135 1.64 -46.94 0.02
C GLY A 135 2.42 -45.66 -0.17
N THR A 136 2.61 -44.92 0.93
CA THR A 136 3.50 -43.76 0.97
C THR A 136 4.92 -44.19 0.58
N GLN A 137 5.28 -44.05 -0.69
CA GLN A 137 6.63 -44.29 -1.16
C GLN A 137 7.40 -42.98 -1.11
N TYR A 138 8.09 -42.75 0.01
CA TYR A 138 9.17 -41.78 0.06
C TYR A 138 10.25 -42.22 -0.93
N THR A 139 10.62 -41.36 -1.86
CA THR A 139 11.80 -41.59 -2.72
C THR A 139 13.06 -41.49 -1.85
N SER A 140 13.85 -42.55 -1.80
CA SER A 140 15.14 -42.52 -1.12
C SER A 140 16.06 -41.49 -1.76
N ASP A 141 16.75 -40.78 -0.89
CA ASP A 141 17.84 -39.87 -1.14
C ASP A 141 19.07 -40.63 -1.64
N TRP A 142 19.50 -40.29 -2.87
CA TRP A 142 20.73 -40.70 -3.53
C TRP A 142 21.27 -39.53 -4.36
#